data_AF-A0A3N7HQM2-F1
#
_entry.id   AF-A0A3N7HQM2-F1
#
_cell.length_a   1.000
_cell.length_b   1.000
_cell.length_c   1.000
_cell.angle_alpha   90.00
_cell.angle_beta   90.00
_cell.angle_gamma   90.00
#
_symmetry.space_group_name_H-M   'P 1'
#
loop_
_entity.id
_entity.type
_entity.pdbx_description
1 polymer ?
#
loop_
_entity_poly.entity_id
_entity_poly.type
_entity_poly.pdbx_seq_one_letter_code
_entity_poly.pdbx_strand_id
1 'polypeptide(L)'
;LYSVGKNEKESAPYIVQINPTTAPVQLATKKFRDTFGGVAIDFENPEEANLAIVLMADTANLGYMSELITYYTATPKGTFTYRGVDGLDPVEQEFAVYIRDRWGNFSDTLTATVTPWFEEFIPKSTWNAYTLPGDIPPVNSGYPTTRIWDENYDQDGFHGLETQMLPHNITWDLGRTVKLSRLKYWPRKHSDDRWKRGHAKVFEIWGSVSPNPTGELDDSWIPLGRFESLKPSGPGSQITQEDISFADEGIEFEFGVTDFAPNPFTPVRYIRFRTVSTYANASFSTVHILELSFWGELIN
;
A
#
# COMPACT_ATOMS: atom_id res chain seq x y z
N LEU A 1 -45.19 11.28 -22.05
CA LEU A 1 -45.84 10.14 -21.37
C LEU A 1 -47.33 10.17 -21.66
N TYR A 2 -47.93 9.04 -22.04
CA TYR A 2 -49.38 8.91 -22.14
C TYR A 2 -49.77 7.51 -21.66
N SER A 3 -51.02 7.35 -21.22
CA SER A 3 -51.54 6.06 -20.78
C SER A 3 -52.60 5.57 -21.75
N VAL A 4 -52.68 4.25 -21.94
CA VAL A 4 -53.72 3.61 -22.74
C VAL A 4 -54.69 2.91 -21.80
N GLY A 5 -55.97 3.26 -21.88
CA GLY A 5 -57.03 2.62 -21.10
C GLY A 5 -57.34 1.21 -21.61
N LYS A 6 -58.04 0.40 -20.79
CA LYS A 6 -58.52 -0.94 -21.20
C LYS A 6 -59.45 -0.95 -22.43
N ASN A 7 -59.97 0.22 -22.79
CA ASN A 7 -60.77 0.47 -23.97
C ASN A 7 -59.94 0.96 -25.17
N GLU A 8 -58.62 0.76 -25.13
CA GLU A 8 -57.64 1.18 -26.15
C GLU A 8 -57.60 2.69 -26.40
N LYS A 9 -58.22 3.49 -25.52
CA LYS A 9 -58.25 4.95 -25.66
C LYS A 9 -57.02 5.56 -24.99
N GLU A 10 -56.25 6.31 -25.77
CA GLU A 10 -55.09 7.04 -25.28
C GLU A 10 -55.51 8.32 -24.53
N SER A 11 -54.76 8.68 -23.48
CA SER A 11 -54.90 9.97 -22.81
C SER A 11 -54.31 11.11 -23.67
N ALA A 12 -54.64 12.36 -23.35
CA ALA A 12 -53.84 13.47 -23.83
C ALA A 12 -52.37 13.28 -23.40
N PRO A 13 -51.39 13.57 -24.26
CA PRO A 13 -49.98 13.36 -23.93
C PRO A 13 -49.53 14.38 -22.89
N TYR A 14 -48.87 13.90 -21.85
CA TYR A 14 -48.13 14.73 -20.90
C TYR A 14 -46.69 14.87 -21.38
N ILE A 15 -46.29 16.09 -21.74
CA ILE A 15 -44.94 16.39 -22.19
C ILE A 15 -44.09 16.70 -20.95
N VAL A 16 -43.09 15.86 -20.71
CA VAL A 16 -42.07 16.08 -19.68
C VAL A 16 -40.79 16.46 -20.38
N GLN A 17 -40.24 17.63 -20.03
CA GLN A 17 -38.88 17.97 -20.39
C GLN A 17 -37.94 17.37 -19.35
N ILE A 18 -37.12 16.42 -19.77
CA ILE A 18 -36.06 15.85 -18.96
C ILE A 18 -34.77 16.56 -19.38
N ASN A 19 -34.02 17.08 -18.41
CA ASN A 19 -32.69 17.67 -18.63
C ASN A 19 -31.67 16.75 -17.94
N PRO A 20 -31.11 15.75 -18.66
CA PRO A 20 -30.10 14.87 -18.09
C PRO A 20 -28.89 15.68 -17.66
N THR A 21 -28.35 15.36 -16.49
CA THR A 21 -27.04 15.86 -16.08
C THR A 21 -25.93 15.07 -16.77
N THR A 22 -24.71 15.59 -16.74
CA THR A 22 -23.53 14.85 -17.20
C THR A 22 -23.41 13.53 -16.45
N ALA A 23 -23.20 12.43 -17.17
CA ALA A 23 -23.04 11.11 -16.57
C ALA A 23 -21.76 11.08 -15.70
N PRO A 24 -21.77 10.43 -14.52
CA PRO A 24 -20.60 10.36 -13.64
C PRO A 24 -19.33 9.85 -14.33
N VAL A 25 -19.47 8.91 -15.28
CA VAL A 25 -18.35 8.39 -16.08
C VAL A 25 -17.61 9.47 -16.88
N GLN A 26 -18.30 10.56 -17.25
CA GLN A 26 -17.72 11.71 -17.96
C GLN A 26 -17.12 12.75 -17.02
N LEU A 27 -17.51 12.74 -15.74
CA LEU A 27 -16.95 13.61 -14.70
C LEU A 27 -15.70 13.00 -14.07
N ALA A 28 -15.55 11.68 -14.14
CA ALA A 28 -14.40 10.99 -13.58
C ALA A 28 -13.12 11.31 -14.36
N THR A 29 -12.04 11.60 -13.64
CA THR A 29 -10.71 11.86 -14.23
C THR A 29 -9.78 10.69 -13.97
N LYS A 30 -8.78 10.54 -14.84
CA LYS A 30 -7.73 9.53 -14.73
C LYS A 30 -6.42 10.06 -15.29
N LYS A 31 -5.31 9.67 -14.68
CA LYS A 31 -3.97 9.91 -15.20
C LYS A 31 -3.06 8.72 -14.88
N PHE A 32 -2.14 8.44 -15.80
CA PHE A 32 -1.05 7.52 -15.53
C PHE A 32 -0.02 8.17 -14.61
N ARG A 33 0.61 7.34 -13.78
CA ARG A 33 1.72 7.71 -12.93
C ARG A 33 2.74 6.57 -12.94
N ASP A 34 4.01 6.93 -13.01
CA ASP A 34 5.10 5.97 -12.85
C ASP A 34 5.06 5.34 -11.46
N THR A 35 5.36 4.04 -11.41
CA THR A 35 5.42 3.26 -10.19
C THR A 35 6.39 2.09 -10.36
N PHE A 36 6.76 1.46 -9.25
CA PHE A 36 7.57 0.26 -9.27
C PHE A 36 6.80 -0.93 -9.86
N GLY A 37 7.47 -1.77 -10.65
CA GLY A 37 6.96 -3.09 -11.08
C GLY A 37 5.64 -3.09 -11.86
N GLY A 38 5.16 -1.94 -12.35
CA GLY A 38 3.91 -1.85 -13.09
C GLY A 38 3.50 -0.45 -13.48
N VAL A 39 2.18 -0.24 -13.58
CA VAL A 39 1.54 1.04 -13.92
C VAL A 39 0.57 1.45 -12.83
N ALA A 40 0.60 2.72 -12.43
CA ALA A 40 -0.37 3.31 -11.52
C ALA A 40 -1.32 4.26 -12.26
N ILE A 41 -2.59 4.22 -11.87
CA ILE A 41 -3.66 5.09 -12.38
C ILE A 41 -4.23 5.84 -11.19
N ASP A 42 -3.98 7.15 -11.13
CA ASP A 42 -4.66 8.02 -10.18
C ASP A 42 -6.01 8.44 -10.80
N PHE A 43 -7.09 8.38 -10.01
CA PHE A 43 -8.43 8.72 -10.45
C PHE A 43 -9.18 9.61 -9.44
N GLU A 44 -10.11 10.40 -9.96
CA GLU A 44 -11.11 11.13 -9.19
C GLU A 44 -12.50 10.75 -9.70
N ASN A 45 -13.42 10.53 -8.77
CA ASN A 45 -14.80 10.13 -8.98
C ASN A 45 -15.69 11.03 -8.10
N PRO A 46 -15.96 12.28 -8.52
CA PRO A 46 -16.56 13.30 -7.67
C PRO A 46 -17.97 12.96 -7.18
N GLU A 47 -18.67 12.04 -7.86
CA GLU A 47 -20.04 11.63 -7.55
C GLU A 47 -20.11 10.30 -6.77
N GLU A 48 -18.96 9.72 -6.38
CA GLU A 48 -18.87 8.42 -5.70
C GLU A 48 -19.65 7.31 -6.44
N ALA A 49 -19.71 7.43 -7.77
CA ALA A 49 -20.46 6.51 -8.61
C ALA A 49 -19.76 5.15 -8.66
N ASN A 50 -20.53 4.09 -8.85
CA ASN A 50 -19.97 2.75 -9.05
C ASN A 50 -19.36 2.66 -10.45
N LEU A 51 -18.03 2.77 -10.52
CA LEU A 51 -17.26 2.81 -11.76
C LEU A 51 -16.31 1.61 -11.84
N ALA A 52 -15.97 1.25 -13.07
CA ALA A 52 -14.97 0.26 -13.41
C ALA A 52 -13.86 0.92 -14.22
N ILE A 53 -12.64 0.92 -13.68
CA ILE A 53 -11.42 1.37 -14.34
C ILE A 53 -10.84 0.17 -15.08
N VAL A 54 -10.83 0.22 -16.40
CA VAL A 54 -10.37 -0.87 -17.25
C VAL A 54 -9.00 -0.52 -17.80
N LEU A 55 -7.99 -1.28 -17.38
CA LEU A 55 -6.63 -1.17 -17.88
C LEU A 55 -6.42 -2.18 -19.02
N MET A 56 -5.80 -1.71 -20.09
CA MET A 56 -5.48 -2.52 -21.26
C MET A 56 -4.02 -2.35 -21.68
N ALA A 57 -3.47 -3.39 -22.29
CA ALA A 57 -2.18 -3.33 -22.97
C ALA A 57 -2.16 -4.34 -24.14
N ASP A 58 -1.25 -4.14 -25.09
CA ASP A 58 -0.92 -5.15 -26.08
C ASP A 58 0.17 -6.05 -25.50
N THR A 59 -0.24 -7.19 -24.93
CA THR A 59 0.70 -8.14 -24.33
C THR A 59 1.28 -9.13 -25.34
N ALA A 60 0.72 -9.18 -26.55
CA ALA A 60 1.10 -10.14 -27.57
C ALA A 60 1.91 -9.50 -28.72
N ASN A 61 2.10 -8.18 -28.68
CA ASN A 61 2.68 -7.37 -29.76
C ASN A 61 1.97 -7.62 -31.09
N LEU A 62 0.64 -7.76 -31.04
CA LEU A 62 -0.20 -8.03 -32.22
C LEU A 62 -0.90 -6.78 -32.75
N GLY A 63 -0.66 -5.62 -32.14
CA GLY A 63 -1.24 -4.33 -32.51
C GLY A 63 -2.65 -4.10 -31.99
N TYR A 64 -3.13 -4.91 -31.03
CA TYR A 64 -4.43 -4.70 -30.39
C TYR A 64 -4.35 -4.81 -28.86
N MET A 65 -4.99 -3.85 -28.19
CA MET A 65 -5.06 -3.78 -26.74
C MET A 65 -6.07 -4.80 -26.22
N SER A 66 -5.66 -5.59 -25.22
CA SER A 66 -6.54 -6.50 -24.48
C SER A 66 -6.70 -6.03 -23.04
N GLU A 67 -7.86 -6.30 -22.43
CA GLU A 67 -8.07 -6.02 -21.02
C GLU A 67 -7.07 -6.83 -20.18
N LEU A 68 -6.28 -6.12 -19.38
CA LEU A 68 -5.40 -6.71 -18.38
C LEU A 68 -6.17 -6.99 -17.10
N ILE A 69 -6.90 -5.97 -16.62
CA ILE A 69 -7.61 -6.01 -15.36
C ILE A 69 -8.68 -4.93 -15.33
N THR A 70 -9.78 -5.22 -14.63
CA THR A 70 -10.80 -4.24 -14.26
C THR A 70 -10.77 -4.00 -12.75
N TYR A 71 -10.60 -2.75 -12.34
CA TYR A 71 -10.71 -2.30 -10.95
C TYR A 71 -12.07 -1.63 -10.70
N TYR A 72 -12.84 -2.15 -9.75
CA TYR A 72 -14.16 -1.62 -9.39
C TYR A 72 -14.07 -0.73 -8.16
N THR A 73 -14.65 0.47 -8.22
CA THR A 73 -14.61 1.42 -7.11
C THR A 73 -15.82 2.34 -7.08
N ALA A 74 -16.14 2.82 -5.88
CA ALA A 74 -17.03 3.96 -5.63
C ALA A 74 -16.33 5.06 -4.80
N THR A 75 -15.03 4.95 -4.55
CA THR A 75 -14.28 5.93 -3.75
C THR A 75 -14.16 7.26 -4.50
N PRO A 76 -14.19 8.41 -3.81
CA PRO A 76 -14.17 9.73 -4.45
C PRO A 76 -12.84 10.05 -5.13
N LYS A 77 -11.74 9.47 -4.65
CA LYS A 77 -10.41 9.52 -5.27
C LYS A 77 -9.61 8.29 -4.88
N GLY A 78 -8.58 7.98 -5.63
CA GLY A 78 -7.66 6.90 -5.27
C GLY A 78 -6.60 6.66 -6.34
N THR A 79 -5.78 5.64 -6.06
CA THR A 79 -4.81 5.11 -7.01
C THR A 79 -5.08 3.62 -7.16
N PHE A 80 -5.10 3.15 -8.39
CA PHE A 80 -5.07 1.75 -8.73
C PHE A 80 -3.71 1.40 -9.34
N THR A 81 -3.03 0.37 -8.82
CA THR A 81 -1.75 -0.09 -9.34
C THR A 81 -1.90 -1.49 -9.92
N TYR A 82 -1.47 -1.68 -11.16
CA TYR A 82 -1.35 -2.99 -11.78
C TYR A 82 0.12 -3.32 -11.98
N ARG A 83 0.57 -4.38 -11.32
CA ARG A 83 1.92 -4.94 -11.46
C ARG A 83 1.82 -6.15 -12.38
N GLY A 84 2.57 -6.12 -13.47
CA GLY A 84 2.56 -7.25 -14.41
C GLY A 84 3.12 -8.51 -13.75
N VAL A 85 2.66 -9.67 -14.22
CA VAL A 85 2.98 -11.02 -13.73
C VAL A 85 4.46 -11.17 -13.36
N ASP A 86 4.75 -11.81 -12.21
CA ASP A 86 6.06 -11.99 -11.58
C ASP A 86 7.32 -11.80 -12.46
N GLY A 87 8.19 -10.87 -12.04
CA GLY A 87 9.59 -10.80 -12.48
C GLY A 87 9.89 -10.02 -13.76
N LEU A 88 9.17 -8.91 -14.03
CA LEU A 88 9.30 -8.18 -15.30
C LEU A 88 10.44 -7.18 -15.34
N ASP A 89 11.21 -7.32 -16.40
CA ASP A 89 12.16 -6.33 -16.90
C ASP A 89 11.48 -4.94 -17.06
N PRO A 90 12.19 -3.84 -16.80
CA PRO A 90 11.68 -2.46 -16.92
C PRO A 90 11.60 -2.04 -18.40
N VAL A 91 10.73 -2.72 -19.16
CA VAL A 91 10.53 -2.48 -20.58
C VAL A 91 9.41 -1.46 -20.77
N GLU A 92 9.67 -0.51 -21.66
CA GLU A 92 8.68 0.47 -22.10
C GLU A 92 7.46 -0.23 -22.72
N GLN A 93 6.26 0.05 -22.20
CA GLN A 93 5.02 -0.53 -22.70
C GLN A 93 3.92 0.53 -22.84
N GLU A 94 3.11 0.41 -23.89
CA GLU A 94 1.93 1.24 -24.07
C GLU A 94 0.74 0.67 -23.30
N PHE A 95 0.13 1.51 -22.47
CA PHE A 95 -1.08 1.22 -21.73
C PHE A 95 -2.23 2.11 -22.20
N ALA A 96 -3.44 1.56 -22.13
CA ALA A 96 -4.67 2.29 -22.36
C ALA A 96 -5.60 2.11 -21.16
N VAL A 97 -6.26 3.19 -20.73
CA VAL A 97 -7.23 3.14 -19.64
C VAL A 97 -8.50 3.89 -20.02
N TYR A 98 -9.64 3.28 -19.74
CA TYR A 98 -10.94 3.95 -19.81
C TYR A 98 -11.77 3.59 -18.57
N ILE A 99 -12.75 4.43 -18.27
CA ILE A 99 -13.71 4.20 -17.19
C ILE A 99 -15.04 3.81 -17.81
N ARG A 100 -15.71 2.80 -17.25
CA ARG A 100 -17.08 2.45 -17.62
C ARG A 100 -18.00 2.36 -16.41
N ASP A 101 -19.28 2.57 -16.62
CA ASP A 101 -20.31 2.33 -15.61
C ASP A 101 -21.07 1.01 -15.84
N ARG A 102 -22.04 0.73 -14.98
CA ARG A 102 -22.90 -0.47 -15.05
C ARG A 102 -23.90 -0.46 -16.22
N TRP A 103 -24.11 0.70 -16.84
CA TRP A 103 -25.06 0.90 -17.93
C TRP A 103 -24.40 0.85 -19.31
N GLY A 104 -23.08 0.63 -19.35
CA GLY A 104 -22.32 0.57 -20.60
C GLY A 104 -21.95 1.94 -21.16
N ASN A 105 -21.94 2.99 -20.34
CA ASN A 105 -21.34 4.26 -20.74
C ASN A 105 -19.83 4.22 -20.49
N PHE A 106 -19.06 4.89 -21.35
CA PHE A 106 -17.61 4.91 -21.32
C PHE A 106 -17.08 6.34 -21.31
N SER A 107 -15.95 6.56 -20.62
CA SER A 107 -15.14 7.77 -20.79
C SER A 107 -14.29 7.67 -22.06
N ASP A 108 -13.68 8.78 -22.48
CA ASP A 108 -12.56 8.72 -23.41
C ASP A 108 -11.43 7.82 -22.87
N THR A 109 -10.75 7.13 -23.79
CA THR A 109 -9.55 6.33 -23.50
C THR A 109 -8.33 7.23 -23.38
N LEU A 110 -7.62 7.13 -22.26
CA LEU A 110 -6.29 7.72 -22.09
C LEU A 110 -5.25 6.66 -22.45
N THR A 111 -4.27 7.01 -23.27
CA THR A 111 -3.11 6.15 -23.55
C THR A 111 -1.84 6.80 -23.02
N ALA A 112 -0.88 5.98 -22.58
CA ALA A 112 0.46 6.42 -22.25
C ALA A 112 1.47 5.30 -22.45
N THR A 113 2.67 5.70 -22.85
CA THR A 113 3.86 4.84 -22.80
C THR A 113 4.48 4.98 -21.42
N VAL A 114 4.55 3.88 -20.67
CA VAL A 114 5.06 3.85 -19.30
C VAL A 114 6.21 2.85 -19.23
N THR A 115 7.29 3.26 -18.58
CA THR A 115 8.41 2.37 -18.23
C THR A 115 8.38 2.16 -16.72
N PRO A 116 7.90 1.01 -16.23
CA PRO A 116 7.88 0.71 -14.81
C PRO A 116 9.27 0.88 -14.17
N TRP A 117 9.32 1.43 -12.96
CA TRP A 117 10.58 1.46 -12.23
C TRP A 117 10.98 0.04 -11.84
N PHE A 118 12.26 -0.27 -12.04
CA PHE A 118 12.84 -1.55 -11.67
C PHE A 118 12.66 -1.81 -10.17
N GLU A 119 12.28 -3.05 -9.82
CA GLU A 119 12.12 -3.49 -8.44
C GLU A 119 12.89 -4.79 -8.23
N GLU A 120 13.73 -4.81 -7.19
CA GLU A 120 14.40 -6.00 -6.68
C GLU A 120 14.24 -6.09 -5.16
N PHE A 121 14.48 -7.29 -4.61
CA PHE A 121 14.55 -7.49 -3.18
C PHE A 121 15.82 -6.84 -2.62
N ILE A 122 15.70 -6.03 -1.56
CA ILE A 122 16.85 -5.39 -0.93
C ILE A 122 17.60 -6.44 -0.09
N PRO A 123 18.85 -6.81 -0.44
CA PRO A 123 19.50 -7.97 0.17
C PRO A 123 19.75 -7.79 1.67
N LYS A 124 19.14 -8.65 2.51
CA LYS A 124 19.29 -8.59 3.98
C LYS A 124 20.73 -8.80 4.46
N SER A 125 21.55 -9.48 3.66
CA SER A 125 22.98 -9.67 3.93
C SER A 125 23.79 -8.36 3.95
N THR A 126 23.24 -7.26 3.42
CA THR A 126 23.87 -5.94 3.53
C THR A 126 23.42 -5.16 4.77
N TRP A 127 22.41 -5.65 5.51
CA TRP A 127 21.81 -4.90 6.61
C TRP A 127 22.62 -5.07 7.89
N ASN A 128 22.73 -3.99 8.67
CA ASN A 128 23.51 -3.93 9.90
C ASN A 128 22.69 -3.27 11.02
N ALA A 129 22.90 -3.74 12.25
CA ALA A 129 22.34 -3.09 13.42
C ALA A 129 22.88 -1.65 13.53
N TYR A 130 21.98 -0.69 13.73
CA TYR A 130 22.31 0.72 13.88
C TYR A 130 21.36 1.37 14.89
N THR A 131 21.50 0.99 16.16
CA THR A 131 20.66 1.52 17.24
C THR A 131 21.06 2.96 17.56
N LEU A 132 20.09 3.87 17.53
CA LEU A 132 20.27 5.27 17.93
C LEU A 132 19.77 5.52 19.36
N PRO A 133 20.22 6.59 20.04
CA PRO A 133 19.62 6.99 21.31
C PRO A 133 18.11 7.21 21.15
N GLY A 134 17.33 6.77 22.14
CA GLY A 134 15.86 6.82 22.08
C GLY A 134 15.19 5.68 21.31
N ASP A 135 15.94 4.85 20.58
CA ASP A 135 15.38 3.60 20.04
C ASP A 135 15.05 2.63 21.20
N ILE A 136 13.98 1.86 21.04
CA ILE A 136 13.57 0.89 22.06
C ILE A 136 14.62 -0.23 22.17
N PRO A 137 15.18 -0.49 23.38
CA PRO A 137 16.07 -1.62 23.56
C PRO A 137 15.29 -2.95 23.46
N PRO A 138 15.95 -4.06 23.06
CA PRO A 138 15.33 -5.36 23.14
C PRO A 138 15.05 -5.74 24.61
N VAL A 139 14.05 -6.57 24.85
CA VAL A 139 13.68 -7.04 26.20
C VAL A 139 14.81 -7.80 26.89
N ASN A 140 15.66 -8.49 26.11
CA ASN A 140 16.92 -9.08 26.53
C ASN A 140 17.79 -9.42 25.29
N SER A 141 19.01 -9.91 25.50
CA SER A 141 19.96 -10.25 24.43
C SER A 141 19.52 -11.40 23.50
N GLY A 142 18.47 -12.14 23.86
CA GLY A 142 17.90 -13.21 23.05
C GLY A 142 17.00 -12.72 21.91
N TYR A 143 16.52 -11.47 21.97
CA TYR A 143 15.60 -10.88 20.98
C TYR A 143 16.16 -9.59 20.34
N PRO A 144 17.42 -9.59 19.86
CA PRO A 144 18.06 -8.38 19.35
C PRO A 144 17.39 -7.86 18.07
N THR A 145 17.64 -6.59 17.74
CA THR A 145 17.14 -5.93 16.52
C THR A 145 17.49 -6.70 15.25
N THR A 146 18.62 -7.42 15.23
CA THR A 146 19.04 -8.24 14.07
C THR A 146 18.08 -9.37 13.74
N ARG A 147 17.20 -9.79 14.66
CA ARG A 147 16.15 -10.78 14.37
C ARG A 147 15.07 -10.24 13.42
N ILE A 148 15.04 -8.94 13.12
CA ILE A 148 14.08 -8.37 12.16
C ILE A 148 14.39 -8.82 10.72
N TRP A 149 15.64 -9.19 10.42
CA TRP A 149 16.09 -9.54 9.07
C TRP A 149 16.94 -10.82 9.03
N ASP A 150 16.73 -11.75 9.96
CA ASP A 150 17.51 -12.99 10.04
C ASP A 150 16.91 -14.16 9.22
N GLU A 151 15.80 -13.91 8.53
CA GLU A 151 15.08 -14.88 7.69
C GLU A 151 14.59 -16.11 8.45
N ASN A 152 14.38 -16.00 9.77
CA ASN A 152 13.92 -17.08 10.63
C ASN A 152 12.46 -16.91 11.05
N TYR A 153 11.56 -17.45 10.22
CA TYR A 153 10.12 -17.36 10.42
C TYR A 153 9.53 -18.36 11.43
N ASP A 154 10.37 -19.22 12.02
CA ASP A 154 9.96 -20.30 12.93
C ASP A 154 10.35 -20.04 14.40
N GLN A 155 11.15 -18.99 14.64
CA GLN A 155 11.48 -18.52 15.98
C GLN A 155 10.85 -17.16 16.24
N ASP A 156 10.81 -16.74 17.50
CA ASP A 156 10.42 -15.38 17.83
C ASP A 156 11.42 -14.37 17.28
N GLY A 157 10.94 -13.30 16.64
CA GLY A 157 11.78 -12.22 16.14
C GLY A 157 12.16 -11.19 17.21
N PHE A 158 12.30 -9.92 16.80
CA PHE A 158 12.57 -8.83 17.73
C PHE A 158 11.44 -8.61 18.73
N HIS A 159 11.85 -8.31 19.97
CA HIS A 159 10.97 -8.05 21.08
C HIS A 159 11.47 -6.83 21.86
N GLY A 160 10.74 -5.71 21.74
CA GLY A 160 11.07 -4.47 22.44
C GLY A 160 10.76 -4.54 23.94
N LEU A 161 11.51 -3.77 24.73
CA LEU A 161 11.31 -3.65 26.18
C LEU A 161 9.91 -3.12 26.54
N GLU A 162 9.12 -3.94 27.22
CA GLU A 162 7.67 -3.73 27.44
C GLU A 162 7.29 -2.54 28.34
N THR A 163 8.28 -1.86 28.95
CA THR A 163 8.06 -0.74 29.89
C THR A 163 8.11 0.64 29.22
N GLN A 164 8.39 0.71 27.93
CA GLN A 164 8.55 1.96 27.21
C GLN A 164 7.17 2.48 26.70
N MET A 165 7.01 3.81 26.55
CA MET A 165 5.78 4.44 26.06
C MET A 165 5.79 4.68 24.56
N LEU A 166 4.77 4.18 23.85
CA LEU A 166 4.59 4.51 22.43
C LEU A 166 4.44 6.04 22.21
N PRO A 167 4.97 6.58 21.09
CA PRO A 167 5.63 5.87 20.00
C PRO A 167 7.11 5.53 20.26
N HIS A 168 7.58 4.41 19.69
CA HIS A 168 9.00 4.01 19.73
C HIS A 168 9.61 3.87 18.36
N ASN A 169 10.93 4.03 18.31
CA ASN A 169 11.73 3.88 17.11
C ASN A 169 12.61 2.63 17.20
N ILE A 170 12.83 1.98 16.07
CA ILE A 170 13.86 0.97 15.87
C ILE A 170 14.60 1.36 14.60
N THR A 171 15.92 1.51 14.67
CA THR A 171 16.74 1.94 13.53
C THR A 171 17.75 0.86 13.11
N TRP A 172 17.97 0.72 11.80
CA TRP A 172 19.02 -0.11 11.23
C TRP A 172 19.57 0.48 9.92
N ASP A 173 20.74 0.02 9.50
CA ASP A 173 21.39 0.37 8.24
C ASP A 173 21.10 -0.71 7.20
N LEU A 174 20.61 -0.37 6.02
CA LEU A 174 20.44 -1.32 4.90
C LEU A 174 21.78 -1.66 4.22
N GLY A 175 22.85 -0.92 4.51
CA GLY A 175 24.19 -1.06 3.92
C GLY A 175 24.30 -0.58 2.47
N ARG A 176 23.18 -0.25 1.83
CA ARG A 176 23.07 0.30 0.48
C ARG A 176 22.10 1.46 0.48
N THR A 177 22.30 2.41 -0.42
CA THR A 177 21.32 3.45 -0.70
C THR A 177 20.27 2.88 -1.65
N VAL A 178 18.99 3.04 -1.34
CA VAL A 178 17.88 2.43 -2.06
C VAL A 178 16.71 3.39 -2.19
N LYS A 179 15.90 3.26 -3.24
CA LYS A 179 14.53 3.80 -3.28
C LYS A 179 13.56 2.66 -2.97
N LEU A 180 12.76 2.79 -1.93
CA LEU A 180 11.85 1.73 -1.50
C LEU A 180 10.53 1.75 -2.26
N SER A 181 10.06 0.59 -2.69
CA SER A 181 8.79 0.41 -3.39
C SER A 181 7.70 -0.18 -2.49
N ARG A 182 8.05 -1.17 -1.68
CA ARG A 182 7.17 -1.83 -0.71
C ARG A 182 7.94 -2.48 0.41
N LEU A 183 7.21 -2.84 1.45
CA LEU A 183 7.70 -3.67 2.55
C LEU A 183 6.75 -4.83 2.79
N LYS A 184 7.30 -5.91 3.36
CA LYS A 184 6.51 -7.01 3.88
C LYS A 184 6.88 -7.22 5.35
N TYR A 185 5.86 -7.27 6.20
CA TYR A 185 5.96 -7.31 7.65
C TYR A 185 5.29 -8.56 8.18
N TRP A 186 6.08 -9.42 8.83
CA TRP A 186 5.57 -10.59 9.52
C TRP A 186 5.39 -10.29 11.02
N PRO A 187 4.19 -10.50 11.57
CA PRO A 187 3.98 -10.52 13.00
C PRO A 187 4.54 -11.80 13.63
N ARG A 188 4.72 -11.78 14.95
CA ARG A 188 5.10 -12.97 15.73
C ARG A 188 4.07 -14.09 15.57
N LYS A 189 4.54 -15.31 15.27
CA LYS A 189 3.71 -16.52 15.13
C LYS A 189 3.42 -17.21 16.47
N HIS A 190 2.88 -16.46 17.45
CA HIS A 190 2.60 -17.00 18.79
C HIS A 190 1.22 -16.57 19.31
N SER A 191 0.53 -17.47 20.03
CA SER A 191 -0.74 -17.32 20.80
C SER A 191 -1.47 -15.97 20.68
N ASP A 192 -1.99 -15.64 19.51
CA ASP A 192 -2.75 -14.41 19.22
C ASP A 192 -1.98 -13.08 19.30
N ASP A 193 -0.66 -13.08 19.50
CA ASP A 193 0.18 -11.88 19.63
C ASP A 193 0.07 -10.97 18.39
N ARG A 194 -0.05 -11.59 17.21
CA ARG A 194 -0.28 -10.93 15.90
C ARG A 194 -1.44 -9.93 15.90
N TRP A 195 -2.48 -10.14 16.71
CA TRP A 195 -3.69 -9.30 16.69
C TRP A 195 -4.18 -8.87 18.08
N LYS A 196 -3.42 -9.17 19.14
CA LYS A 196 -3.75 -8.78 20.53
C LYS A 196 -2.60 -8.13 21.29
N ARG A 197 -1.37 -8.16 20.78
CA ARG A 197 -0.19 -7.68 21.52
C ARG A 197 0.69 -6.75 20.68
N GLY A 198 1.98 -7.04 20.59
CA GLY A 198 2.99 -6.09 20.14
C GLY A 198 3.10 -5.91 18.64
N HIS A 199 2.27 -6.58 17.85
CA HIS A 199 2.16 -6.28 16.42
C HIS A 199 1.70 -4.84 16.23
N ALA A 200 2.41 -4.09 15.38
CA ALA A 200 2.08 -2.70 15.13
C ALA A 200 0.75 -2.61 14.35
N LYS A 201 -0.25 -1.97 14.96
CA LYS A 201 -1.50 -1.62 14.28
C LYS A 201 -1.28 -0.42 13.38
N VAL A 202 -0.60 0.61 13.87
CA VAL A 202 -0.21 1.79 13.09
C VAL A 202 1.29 1.99 13.26
N PHE A 203 1.98 2.13 12.15
CA PHE A 203 3.42 2.38 12.14
C PHE A 203 3.80 3.32 11.00
N GLU A 204 4.98 3.91 11.15
CA GLU A 204 5.58 4.80 10.18
C GLU A 204 6.95 4.24 9.80
N ILE A 205 7.31 4.42 8.54
CA ILE A 205 8.65 4.17 8.04
C ILE A 205 9.27 5.51 7.67
N TRP A 206 10.45 5.74 8.23
CA TRP A 206 11.28 6.88 7.96
C TRP A 206 12.61 6.41 7.40
N GLY A 207 13.22 7.19 6.53
CA GLY A 207 14.53 6.89 5.97
C GLY A 207 15.49 8.07 6.04
N SER A 208 16.78 7.77 5.96
CA SER A 208 17.84 8.78 5.96
C SER A 208 19.07 8.27 5.21
N VAL A 209 19.91 9.18 4.71
CA VAL A 209 21.29 8.87 4.27
C VAL A 209 22.35 9.26 5.31
N SER A 210 21.97 10.07 6.30
CA SER A 210 22.86 10.55 7.36
C SER A 210 22.00 10.98 8.56
N PRO A 211 21.47 10.02 9.33
CA PRO A 211 20.59 10.34 10.45
C PRO A 211 21.35 11.08 11.54
N ASN A 212 20.68 11.99 12.23
CA ASN A 212 21.25 12.67 13.40
C ASN A 212 21.66 11.62 14.45
N PRO A 213 22.92 11.58 14.89
CA PRO A 213 23.41 10.57 15.83
C PRO A 213 22.77 10.66 17.22
N THR A 214 22.06 11.75 17.53
CA THR A 214 21.26 11.87 18.76
C THR A 214 20.01 11.02 18.74
N GLY A 215 19.58 10.53 17.57
CA GLY A 215 18.36 9.74 17.40
C GLY A 215 17.07 10.55 17.36
N GLU A 216 17.15 11.87 17.49
CA GLU A 216 16.00 12.76 17.31
C GLU A 216 15.35 12.58 15.94
N LEU A 217 14.02 12.71 15.90
CA LEU A 217 13.26 12.68 14.66
C LEU A 217 13.15 14.12 14.12
N ASP A 218 14.20 14.54 13.42
CA ASP A 218 14.35 15.88 12.84
C ASP A 218 14.45 15.82 11.29
N ASP A 219 14.89 16.92 10.68
CA ASP A 219 15.04 17.07 9.23
C ASP A 219 16.08 16.11 8.59
N SER A 220 16.85 15.36 9.39
CA SER A 220 17.69 14.27 8.88
C SER A 220 16.88 13.05 8.46
N TRP A 221 15.58 12.99 8.80
CA TRP A 221 14.67 11.90 8.46
C TRP A 221 13.64 12.32 7.41
N ILE A 222 13.44 11.44 6.43
CA ILE A 222 12.46 11.59 5.36
C ILE A 222 11.30 10.64 5.68
N PRO A 223 10.05 11.12 5.76
CA PRO A 223 8.89 10.25 5.90
C PRO A 223 8.68 9.47 4.60
N LEU A 224 8.65 8.13 4.69
CA LEU A 224 8.46 7.26 3.53
C LEU A 224 7.04 6.71 3.49
N GLY A 225 6.43 6.42 4.63
CA GLY A 225 5.05 5.96 4.67
C GLY A 225 4.49 5.84 6.08
N ARG A 226 3.17 5.95 6.19
CA ARG A 226 2.41 5.68 7.40
C ARG A 226 1.33 4.66 7.07
N PHE A 227 1.37 3.53 7.77
CA PHE A 227 0.59 2.34 7.43
C PHE A 227 -0.29 1.91 8.60
N GLU A 228 -1.42 1.30 8.26
CA GLU A 228 -2.27 0.59 9.21
C GLU A 228 -2.33 -0.89 8.82
N SER A 229 -1.87 -1.77 9.72
CA SER A 229 -2.06 -3.21 9.55
C SER A 229 -3.49 -3.54 9.94
N LEU A 230 -4.31 -3.96 8.98
CA LEU A 230 -5.71 -4.31 9.19
C LEU A 230 -5.88 -5.81 9.33
N LYS A 231 -6.54 -6.23 10.41
CA LYS A 231 -6.95 -7.62 10.59
C LYS A 231 -8.10 -7.96 9.60
N PRO A 232 -7.98 -9.02 8.77
CA PRO A 232 -8.97 -9.35 7.74
C PRO A 232 -10.42 -9.45 8.25
N SER A 233 -10.63 -10.08 9.40
CA SER A 233 -11.96 -10.22 10.02
C SER A 233 -12.53 -8.92 10.60
N GLY A 234 -11.81 -7.79 10.49
CA GLY A 234 -12.23 -6.50 11.00
C GLY A 234 -11.98 -6.30 12.49
N PRO A 235 -12.41 -5.18 13.09
CA PRO A 235 -12.15 -4.89 14.50
C PRO A 235 -12.81 -5.90 15.45
N GLY A 236 -12.12 -6.29 16.52
CA GLY A 236 -12.67 -7.20 17.55
C GLY A 236 -11.63 -8.17 18.11
N SER A 237 -11.97 -8.88 19.18
CA SER A 237 -11.06 -9.78 19.90
C SER A 237 -10.99 -11.21 19.31
N GLN A 238 -11.97 -11.59 18.48
CA GLN A 238 -11.97 -12.88 17.82
C GLN A 238 -10.93 -12.90 16.71
N ILE A 239 -10.15 -13.98 16.63
CA ILE A 239 -9.17 -14.22 15.58
C ILE A 239 -9.67 -15.43 14.78
N THR A 240 -9.82 -15.25 13.48
CA THR A 240 -10.25 -16.30 12.54
C THR A 240 -9.03 -17.03 11.96
N GLN A 241 -9.26 -18.15 11.28
CA GLN A 241 -8.19 -18.83 10.54
C GLN A 241 -7.64 -17.97 9.39
N GLU A 242 -8.49 -17.16 8.76
CA GLU A 242 -8.10 -16.19 7.72
C GLU A 242 -7.13 -15.15 8.28
N ASP A 243 -7.40 -14.62 9.48
CA ASP A 243 -6.50 -13.68 10.16
C ASP A 243 -5.11 -14.29 10.45
N ILE A 244 -5.07 -15.59 10.73
CA ILE A 244 -3.81 -16.32 11.00
C ILE A 244 -3.06 -16.54 9.70
N SER A 245 -3.72 -17.06 8.66
CA SER A 245 -3.11 -17.31 7.35
C SER A 245 -2.56 -16.02 6.72
N PHE A 246 -3.32 -14.93 6.77
CA PHE A 246 -2.87 -13.61 6.27
C PHE A 246 -1.62 -13.11 6.99
N ALA A 247 -1.56 -13.28 8.31
CA ALA A 247 -0.39 -12.91 9.11
C ALA A 247 0.82 -13.81 8.83
N ASP A 248 0.61 -15.12 8.69
CA ASP A 248 1.68 -16.09 8.45
C ASP A 248 2.28 -15.96 7.03
N GLU A 249 1.47 -15.55 6.04
CA GLU A 249 1.92 -15.18 4.69
C GLU A 249 2.78 -13.91 4.67
N GLY A 250 2.62 -13.05 5.69
CA GLY A 250 3.25 -11.75 5.82
C GLY A 250 2.46 -10.64 5.14
N ILE A 251 2.41 -9.48 5.79
CA ILE A 251 1.54 -8.38 5.40
C ILE A 251 2.32 -7.41 4.53
N GLU A 252 1.87 -7.19 3.31
CA GLU A 252 2.51 -6.29 2.35
C GLU A 252 1.95 -4.87 2.45
N PHE A 253 2.83 -3.88 2.35
CA PHE A 253 2.49 -2.46 2.33
C PHE A 253 3.29 -1.76 1.23
N GLU A 254 2.59 -1.00 0.40
CA GLU A 254 3.21 -0.27 -0.72
C GLU A 254 3.53 1.17 -0.33
N PHE A 255 4.73 1.64 -0.68
CA PHE A 255 5.06 3.05 -0.56
C PHE A 255 4.38 3.84 -1.68
N GLY A 256 3.82 5.00 -1.33
CA GLY A 256 3.06 5.84 -2.25
C GLY A 256 3.00 7.28 -1.77
N VAL A 257 2.78 8.20 -2.71
CA VAL A 257 2.71 9.64 -2.40
C VAL A 257 1.46 9.89 -1.56
N THR A 258 1.67 10.44 -0.36
CA THR A 258 0.60 10.77 0.61
C THR A 258 0.89 12.12 1.26
N ASP A 259 -0.09 12.67 1.98
CA ASP A 259 0.14 13.89 2.78
C ASP A 259 1.23 13.70 3.84
N PHE A 260 1.40 12.47 4.37
CA PHE A 260 2.45 12.13 5.32
C PHE A 260 3.82 11.99 4.65
N ALA A 261 3.87 11.34 3.49
CA ALA A 261 5.07 11.08 2.72
C ALA A 261 4.91 11.65 1.30
N PRO A 262 5.19 12.95 1.08
CA PRO A 262 5.05 13.57 -0.24
C PRO A 262 6.12 13.10 -1.23
N ASN A 263 7.28 12.63 -0.73
CA ASN A 263 8.41 12.15 -1.54
C ASN A 263 8.90 10.78 -1.03
N PRO A 264 8.07 9.73 -1.05
CA PRO A 264 8.38 8.44 -0.41
C PRO A 264 9.49 7.65 -1.13
N PHE A 265 9.80 8.04 -2.36
CA PHE A 265 10.78 7.37 -3.23
C PHE A 265 12.14 8.07 -3.23
N THR A 266 12.40 8.95 -2.26
CA THR A 266 13.73 9.53 -2.07
C THR A 266 14.74 8.45 -1.68
N PRO A 267 15.96 8.45 -2.26
CA PRO A 267 17.01 7.51 -1.87
C PRO A 267 17.37 7.58 -0.39
N VAL A 268 17.39 6.43 0.30
CA VAL A 268 17.68 6.30 1.72
C VAL A 268 18.58 5.09 1.98
N ARG A 269 19.27 5.07 3.12
CA ARG A 269 20.14 3.95 3.54
C ARG A 269 19.79 3.44 4.94
N TYR A 270 19.54 4.35 5.86
CA TYR A 270 19.11 4.03 7.21
C TYR A 270 17.59 4.01 7.25
N ILE A 271 17.01 3.00 7.88
CA ILE A 271 15.57 2.85 8.05
C ILE A 271 15.25 2.95 9.53
N ARG A 272 14.17 3.67 9.81
CA ARG A 272 13.56 3.75 11.13
C ARG A 272 12.11 3.29 11.05
N PHE A 273 11.82 2.21 11.78
CA PHE A 273 10.48 1.73 12.02
C PHE A 273 9.95 2.40 13.29
N ARG A 274 8.92 3.22 13.15
CA ARG A 274 8.29 3.93 14.27
C ARG A 274 6.92 3.35 14.56
N THR A 275 6.79 2.64 15.68
CA THR A 275 5.50 2.10 16.13
C THR A 275 4.68 3.20 16.78
N VAL A 276 3.50 3.50 16.21
CA VAL A 276 2.58 4.52 16.73
C VAL A 276 1.57 3.90 17.69
N SER A 277 1.01 2.75 17.31
CA SER A 277 0.09 1.97 18.16
C SER A 277 0.22 0.49 17.84
N THR A 278 -0.07 -0.37 18.81
CA THR A 278 -0.08 -1.83 18.65
C THR A 278 -1.49 -2.40 18.85
N TYR A 279 -1.64 -3.68 18.53
CA TYR A 279 -2.88 -4.42 18.80
C TYR A 279 -3.16 -4.69 20.29
N ALA A 280 -2.21 -4.41 21.18
CA ALA A 280 -2.45 -4.40 22.63
C ALA A 280 -3.41 -3.28 23.08
N ASN A 281 -3.57 -2.21 22.26
CA ASN A 281 -4.34 -1.02 22.59
C ASN A 281 -3.94 -0.38 23.95
N ALA A 282 -2.66 -0.47 24.31
CA ALA A 282 -2.09 0.08 25.53
C ALA A 282 -0.98 1.08 25.19
N SER A 283 -0.86 2.15 25.99
CA SER A 283 0.20 3.15 25.83
C SER A 283 1.59 2.58 26.18
N PHE A 284 1.62 1.62 27.11
CA PHE A 284 2.76 0.74 27.34
C PHE A 284 2.46 -0.56 26.59
N SER A 285 3.16 -0.77 25.49
CA SER A 285 3.05 -2.00 24.75
C SER A 285 4.41 -2.41 24.25
N THR A 286 4.65 -3.69 24.41
CA THR A 286 5.63 -4.45 23.65
C THR A 286 5.52 -4.15 22.16
N VAL A 287 6.65 -4.13 21.45
CA VAL A 287 6.71 -4.14 19.99
C VAL A 287 7.29 -5.48 19.56
N HIS A 288 6.61 -6.18 18.66
CA HIS A 288 7.03 -7.46 18.10
C HIS A 288 7.18 -7.35 16.60
N ILE A 289 8.34 -7.74 16.10
CA ILE A 289 8.59 -7.85 14.67
C ILE A 289 9.23 -9.20 14.43
N LEU A 290 8.51 -10.11 13.76
CA LEU A 290 9.11 -11.38 13.37
C LEU A 290 10.15 -11.14 12.28
N GLU A 291 9.71 -10.50 11.20
CA GLU A 291 10.55 -10.25 10.04
C GLU A 291 10.07 -8.99 9.32
N LEU A 292 11.01 -8.25 8.72
CA LEU A 292 10.73 -7.24 7.71
C LEU A 292 11.57 -7.50 6.46
N SER A 293 10.95 -7.29 5.31
CA SER A 293 11.59 -7.33 4.00
C SER A 293 11.25 -6.07 3.22
N PHE A 294 12.19 -5.60 2.40
CA PHE A 294 11.99 -4.45 1.52
C PHE A 294 12.27 -4.82 0.07
N TRP A 295 11.56 -4.15 -0.82
CA TRP A 295 11.82 -4.15 -2.26
C TRP A 295 11.99 -2.72 -2.74
N GLY A 296 12.66 -2.57 -3.88
CA GLY A 296 12.92 -1.27 -4.47
C GLY A 296 14.03 -1.28 -5.50
N GLU A 297 14.67 -0.14 -5.70
CA GLU A 297 15.80 0.04 -6.61
C GLU A 297 17.08 0.30 -5.79
N LEU A 298 18.13 -0.48 -6.03
CA LEU A 298 19.47 -0.17 -5.52
C LEU A 298 20.06 1.03 -6.27
N ILE A 299 20.53 2.04 -5.52
CA ILE A 299 21.19 3.22 -6.08
C ILE A 299 22.70 3.00 -6.03
N ASN A 300 23.31 2.90 -7.22
CA ASN A 300 24.75 2.78 -7.42
C ASN A 300 25.50 4.09 -7.20
#